data_AF-A0AAW8YS65-F1
#
_entry.id   AF-A0AAW8YS65-F1
#
_cell.length_a   1.000
_cell.length_b   1.000
_cell.length_c   1.000
_cell.angle_alpha   90.00
_cell.angle_beta   90.00
_cell.angle_gamma   90.00
#
_symmetry.space_group_name_H-M   'P 1'
#
loop_
_entity.id
_entity.type
_entity.pdbx_description
1 polymer ?
#
loop_
_entity_poly.entity_id
_entity_poly.type
_entity_poly.pdbx_seq_one_letter_code
_entity_poly.pdbx_strand_id
1 'polypeptide(L)'
;MWQLVGVNSKEVYGESKYKSDLHKWMLKTYTKYDGDRKDSIYMDMPEPMKYVKVGTAVKQSDIEQELLDRGDYEGFRKARGLSISKIKKRKYIGEISMTRHKMKVARQSQLPELLDKNLSYADIAWKLGVEVQTIYSDLRELGIEIKKGKNKRTPKQWTKKEDAFLVAERSKGAKFVEIAEKLGMASYNVASHWYKVCKREARHDQVKN
;
A
#
# COMPACT_ATOMS: atom_id res chain seq x y z
N MET A 1 18.86 -4.10 -33.56
CA MET A 1 18.15 -2.87 -33.98
C MET A 1 17.13 -2.52 -32.90
N TRP A 2 16.75 -1.26 -32.69
CA TRP A 2 15.71 -0.86 -31.75
C TRP A 2 14.43 -0.52 -32.52
N GLN A 3 13.28 -0.86 -31.94
CA GLN A 3 11.95 -0.56 -32.43
C GLN A 3 11.18 0.19 -31.36
N LEU A 4 10.44 1.22 -31.76
CA LEU A 4 9.44 1.88 -30.93
C LEU A 4 8.08 1.27 -31.27
N VAL A 5 7.48 0.59 -30.30
CA VAL A 5 6.26 -0.20 -30.51
C VAL A 5 5.14 0.32 -29.63
N GLY A 6 3.96 0.45 -30.21
CA GLY A 6 2.71 0.72 -29.52
C GLY A 6 2.40 -0.32 -28.45
N VAL A 7 2.08 0.09 -27.22
CA VAL A 7 1.77 -0.87 -26.14
C VAL A 7 0.44 -1.57 -26.40
N ASN A 8 -0.56 -0.88 -26.94
CA ASN A 8 -1.87 -1.47 -27.20
C ASN A 8 -1.98 -2.00 -28.63
N SER A 9 -1.68 -1.18 -29.65
CA SER A 9 -1.80 -1.57 -31.06
C SER A 9 -0.75 -2.59 -31.52
N LYS A 10 0.42 -2.62 -30.87
CA LYS A 10 1.64 -3.33 -31.32
C LYS A 10 2.19 -2.86 -32.66
N GLU A 11 1.76 -1.70 -33.15
CA GLU A 11 2.30 -1.11 -34.36
C GLU A 11 3.74 -0.63 -34.11
N VAL A 12 4.60 -0.82 -35.10
CA VAL A 12 5.97 -0.32 -35.06
C VAL A 12 5.96 1.11 -35.61
N TYR A 13 6.15 2.09 -34.73
CA TYR A 13 6.15 3.50 -35.08
C TYR A 13 7.49 3.99 -35.62
N GLY A 14 8.57 3.26 -35.35
CA GLY A 14 9.88 3.57 -35.92
C GLY A 14 10.95 2.56 -35.55
N GLU A 15 12.00 2.52 -36.36
CA GLU A 15 13.17 1.66 -36.16
C GLU A 15 14.46 2.48 -36.23
N SER A 16 15.42 2.20 -35.34
CA SER A 16 16.75 2.79 -35.43
C SER A 16 17.82 1.87 -34.86
N LYS A 17 19.07 2.06 -35.29
CA LYS A 17 20.23 1.41 -34.68
C LYS A 17 20.43 1.85 -33.22
N TYR A 18 20.09 3.10 -32.89
CA TYR A 18 20.27 3.66 -31.55
C TYR A 18 18.93 4.09 -30.93
N LYS A 19 18.75 3.78 -29.64
CA LYS A 19 17.56 4.16 -28.86
C LYS A 19 17.37 5.68 -28.79
N SER A 20 18.48 6.43 -28.70
CA SER A 20 18.50 7.89 -28.67
C SER A 20 17.78 8.51 -29.86
N ASP A 21 17.92 7.92 -31.03
CA ASP A 21 17.43 8.50 -32.28
C ASP A 21 15.91 8.29 -32.39
N LEU A 22 15.41 7.14 -31.92
CA LEU A 22 13.96 6.91 -31.76
C LEU A 22 13.34 7.85 -30.73
N HIS A 23 14.06 8.14 -29.64
CA HIS A 23 13.58 9.07 -28.64
C HIS A 23 13.51 10.50 -29.17
N LYS A 24 14.54 10.96 -29.89
CA LYS A 24 14.54 12.26 -30.58
C LYS A 24 13.43 12.36 -31.62
N TRP A 25 13.21 11.29 -32.39
CA TRP A 25 12.11 11.23 -33.37
C TRP A 25 10.75 11.30 -32.68
N MET A 26 10.52 10.51 -31.63
CA MET A 26 9.27 10.51 -30.87
C MET A 26 8.94 11.89 -30.31
N LEU A 27 9.93 12.56 -29.71
CA LEU A 27 9.77 13.94 -29.25
C LEU A 27 9.39 14.85 -30.43
N LYS A 28 10.17 14.87 -31.52
CA LYS A 28 9.89 15.74 -32.67
C LYS A 28 8.50 15.53 -33.28
N THR A 29 8.00 14.29 -33.32
CA THR A 29 6.73 13.94 -33.96
C THR A 29 5.53 14.27 -33.07
N TYR A 30 5.62 14.02 -31.76
CA TYR A 30 4.49 14.10 -30.83
C TYR A 30 4.53 15.30 -29.87
N THR A 31 5.64 16.05 -29.83
CA THR A 31 5.68 17.39 -29.22
C THR A 31 5.48 18.45 -30.32
N LYS A 32 4.28 18.56 -30.89
CA LYS A 32 3.94 19.74 -31.69
C LYS A 32 3.51 20.87 -30.76
N TYR A 33 4.19 22.01 -30.85
CA TYR A 33 3.84 23.25 -30.17
C TYR A 33 3.46 24.29 -31.22
N ASP A 34 2.23 24.81 -31.17
CA ASP A 34 1.77 25.98 -31.93
C ASP A 34 1.03 26.99 -31.03
N GLY A 35 1.29 27.03 -29.70
CA GLY A 35 0.59 27.96 -28.82
C GLY A 35 1.30 28.33 -27.52
N ASP A 36 1.18 29.61 -27.14
CA ASP A 36 1.80 30.35 -26.03
C ASP A 36 1.48 29.84 -24.60
N ARG A 37 1.82 28.61 -24.24
CA ARG A 37 1.82 28.15 -22.84
C ARG A 37 3.11 27.44 -22.52
N LYS A 38 3.94 27.97 -21.62
CA LYS A 38 5.30 27.47 -21.35
C LYS A 38 5.40 26.21 -20.47
N ASP A 39 4.31 25.71 -19.89
CA ASP A 39 4.44 24.81 -18.72
C ASP A 39 3.74 23.45 -18.81
N SER A 40 3.30 22.99 -19.99
CA SER A 40 2.80 21.61 -20.14
C SER A 40 3.13 21.01 -21.50
N ILE A 41 4.06 20.05 -21.52
CA ILE A 41 4.32 19.20 -22.69
C ILE A 41 3.13 18.26 -22.84
N TYR A 42 2.12 18.70 -23.58
CA TYR A 42 1.07 17.81 -24.06
C TYR A 42 1.66 16.95 -25.17
N MET A 43 1.93 15.69 -24.84
CA MET A 43 2.26 14.66 -25.82
C MET A 43 0.95 14.26 -26.50
N ASP A 44 0.75 14.65 -27.75
CA ASP A 44 -0.41 14.19 -28.54
C ASP A 44 -0.15 12.77 -29.06
N MET A 45 0.20 11.87 -28.14
CA MET A 45 0.54 10.49 -28.43
C MET A 45 -0.74 9.66 -28.54
N PRO A 46 -0.91 8.89 -29.63
CA PRO A 46 -2.11 8.07 -29.80
C PRO A 46 -2.22 6.97 -28.73
N GLU A 47 -1.09 6.50 -28.20
CA GLU A 47 -1.02 5.49 -27.15
C GLU A 47 0.37 5.45 -26.47
N PRO A 48 0.48 4.83 -25.28
CA PRO A 48 1.78 4.57 -24.65
C PRO A 48 2.66 3.67 -25.54
N MET A 49 3.96 3.98 -25.65
CA MET A 49 4.92 3.26 -26.50
C MET A 49 6.09 2.68 -25.68
N LYS A 50 6.65 1.56 -26.12
CA LYS A 50 7.84 0.91 -25.51
C LYS A 50 8.97 0.72 -26.51
N TYR A 51 10.21 0.81 -26.01
CA TYR A 51 11.41 0.51 -26.79
C TYR A 51 11.74 -0.98 -26.70
N VAL A 52 11.78 -1.66 -27.85
CA VAL A 52 12.08 -3.09 -27.96
C VAL A 52 13.35 -3.27 -28.78
N LYS A 53 14.25 -4.15 -28.36
CA LYS A 53 15.45 -4.49 -29.15
C LYS A 53 15.13 -5.69 -30.04
N VAL A 54 15.24 -5.52 -31.35
CA VAL A 54 15.12 -6.57 -32.36
C VAL A 54 16.20 -7.62 -32.12
N GLY A 55 15.77 -8.87 -31.95
CA GLY A 55 16.64 -10.03 -31.76
C GLY A 55 16.94 -10.40 -30.30
N THR A 56 16.43 -9.68 -29.30
CA THR A 56 16.44 -10.21 -27.92
C THR A 56 15.34 -11.25 -27.76
N ALA A 57 15.70 -12.46 -27.30
CA ALA A 57 14.73 -13.50 -26.99
C ALA A 57 13.74 -12.95 -25.95
N VAL A 58 12.48 -12.80 -26.36
CA VAL A 58 11.43 -12.31 -25.47
C VAL A 58 11.28 -13.35 -24.36
N LYS A 59 11.55 -12.96 -23.12
CA LYS A 59 11.42 -13.89 -22.00
C LYS A 59 9.96 -14.28 -21.88
N GLN A 60 9.71 -15.58 -21.66
CA GLN A 60 8.36 -16.09 -21.51
C GLN A 60 7.60 -15.38 -20.37
N SER A 61 8.31 -14.93 -19.33
CA SER A 61 7.79 -14.08 -18.24
C SER A 61 7.20 -12.76 -18.72
N ASP A 62 7.83 -12.14 -19.71
CA ASP A 62 7.46 -10.81 -20.19
C ASP A 62 6.21 -10.91 -21.09
N ILE A 63 6.10 -12.01 -21.85
CA ILE A 63 4.89 -12.38 -22.60
C ILE A 63 3.75 -12.70 -21.66
N GLU A 64 4.03 -13.45 -20.59
CA GLU A 64 3.06 -13.81 -19.55
C GLU A 64 2.50 -12.59 -18.83
N GLN A 65 3.36 -11.65 -18.40
CA GLN A 65 2.90 -10.40 -17.77
C GLN A 65 2.12 -9.52 -18.75
N GLU A 66 2.58 -9.38 -20.00
CA GLU A 66 1.87 -8.58 -21.01
C GLU A 66 0.48 -9.13 -21.34
N LEU A 67 0.30 -10.45 -21.33
CA LEU A 67 -1.00 -11.10 -21.53
C LEU A 67 -1.92 -10.93 -20.31
N LEU A 68 -1.35 -10.93 -19.10
CA LEU A 68 -2.07 -10.67 -17.85
C LEU A 68 -2.51 -9.21 -17.74
N ASP A 69 -1.66 -8.26 -18.15
CA ASP A 69 -1.95 -6.82 -18.10
C ASP A 69 -3.07 -6.43 -19.08
N ARG A 70 -3.16 -7.10 -20.24
CA ARG A 70 -4.28 -6.94 -21.19
C ARG A 70 -5.57 -7.66 -20.77
N GLY A 71 -5.52 -8.50 -19.74
CA GLY A 71 -6.64 -9.35 -19.34
C GLY A 71 -6.98 -10.47 -20.34
N ASP A 72 -6.05 -10.82 -21.25
CA ASP A 72 -6.23 -11.91 -22.22
C ASP A 72 -5.79 -13.27 -21.63
N TYR A 73 -6.69 -13.84 -20.84
CA TYR A 73 -6.49 -15.11 -20.15
C TYR A 73 -6.43 -16.33 -21.07
N GLU A 74 -7.03 -16.25 -22.27
CA GLU A 74 -6.98 -17.29 -23.29
C GLU A 74 -5.59 -17.37 -23.93
N GLY A 75 -5.01 -16.19 -24.23
CA GLY A 75 -3.63 -16.06 -24.69
C GLY A 75 -2.63 -16.59 -23.67
N PHE A 76 -2.75 -16.16 -22.41
CA PHE A 76 -1.90 -16.64 -21.31
C PHE A 76 -1.98 -18.17 -21.14
N ARG A 77 -3.19 -18.74 -21.23
CA ARG A 77 -3.42 -20.18 -21.16
C ARG A 77 -2.67 -20.95 -22.24
N LYS A 78 -2.78 -20.50 -23.50
CA LYS A 78 -2.15 -21.15 -24.65
C LYS A 78 -0.62 -21.07 -24.55
N ALA A 79 -0.09 -19.91 -24.16
CA ALA A 79 1.36 -19.70 -23.97
C ALA A 79 1.98 -20.64 -22.93
N ARG A 80 1.18 -21.09 -21.95
CA ARG A 80 1.62 -22.00 -20.88
C ARG A 80 1.15 -23.45 -21.04
N GLY A 81 0.45 -23.79 -22.12
CA GLY A 81 -0.04 -25.15 -22.40
C GLY A 81 -1.09 -25.69 -21.41
N LEU A 82 -1.92 -24.82 -20.82
CA LEU A 82 -2.86 -25.21 -19.77
C LEU A 82 -4.24 -25.64 -20.31
N SER A 83 -4.80 -26.73 -19.77
CA SER A 83 -6.12 -27.25 -20.16
C SER A 83 -7.29 -26.43 -19.57
N ILE A 84 -8.39 -26.37 -20.33
CA ILE A 84 -9.55 -25.47 -20.09
C ILE A 84 -10.24 -25.73 -18.74
N SER A 85 -10.26 -26.99 -18.27
CA SER A 85 -10.94 -27.38 -17.02
C SER A 85 -10.28 -26.80 -15.74
N LYS A 86 -8.98 -26.51 -15.77
CA LYS A 86 -8.26 -25.92 -14.62
C LYS A 86 -8.47 -24.40 -14.50
N ILE A 87 -8.95 -23.71 -15.54
CA ILE A 87 -8.97 -22.24 -15.59
C ILE A 87 -10.28 -21.61 -15.15
N LYS A 88 -11.46 -22.23 -15.34
CA LYS A 88 -12.71 -21.67 -14.76
C LYS A 88 -12.61 -21.53 -13.23
N LYS A 89 -11.97 -22.50 -12.56
CA LYS A 89 -11.64 -22.40 -11.12
C LYS A 89 -10.60 -21.31 -10.85
N ARG A 90 -9.54 -21.19 -11.67
CA ARG A 90 -8.48 -20.18 -11.49
C ARG A 90 -8.78 -18.76 -11.97
N LYS A 91 -9.78 -18.50 -12.82
CA LYS A 91 -10.19 -17.14 -13.20
C LYS A 91 -10.85 -16.44 -12.02
N TYR A 92 -11.79 -17.15 -11.39
CA TYR A 92 -12.42 -16.74 -10.12
C TYR A 92 -11.44 -16.72 -8.95
N ILE A 93 -10.59 -17.76 -8.79
CA ILE A 93 -9.58 -17.79 -7.73
C ILE A 93 -8.45 -16.78 -8.01
N GLY A 94 -8.15 -16.47 -9.27
CA GLY A 94 -7.05 -15.60 -9.71
C GLY A 94 -7.37 -14.13 -9.49
N GLU A 95 -8.57 -13.67 -9.83
CA GLU A 95 -9.02 -12.31 -9.49
C GLU A 95 -9.09 -12.10 -7.96
N ILE A 96 -9.58 -13.11 -7.21
CA ILE A 96 -9.57 -13.11 -5.74
C ILE A 96 -8.14 -13.21 -5.18
N SER A 97 -7.25 -13.97 -5.82
CA SER A 97 -5.85 -14.11 -5.43
C SER A 97 -5.05 -12.84 -5.71
N MET A 98 -5.33 -12.15 -6.81
CA MET A 98 -4.67 -10.91 -7.20
C MET A 98 -5.10 -9.75 -6.31
N THR A 99 -6.40 -9.66 -5.97
CA THR A 99 -6.88 -8.69 -4.97
C THR A 99 -6.29 -8.95 -3.59
N ARG A 100 -6.27 -10.21 -3.13
CA ARG A 100 -5.59 -10.60 -1.88
C ARG A 100 -4.10 -10.31 -1.91
N HIS A 101 -3.42 -10.57 -3.03
CA HIS A 101 -1.99 -10.29 -3.18
C HIS A 101 -1.70 -8.79 -3.16
N LYS A 102 -2.49 -7.97 -3.88
CA LYS A 102 -2.38 -6.50 -3.84
C LYS A 102 -2.58 -5.96 -2.42
N MET A 103 -3.61 -6.43 -1.71
CA MET A 103 -3.85 -6.06 -0.30
C MET A 103 -2.70 -6.47 0.62
N LYS A 104 -2.12 -7.64 0.40
CA LYS A 104 -0.94 -8.12 1.15
C LYS A 104 0.28 -7.23 0.89
N VAL A 105 0.60 -6.92 -0.36
CA VAL A 105 1.73 -6.06 -0.72
C VAL A 105 1.58 -4.66 -0.13
N ALA A 106 0.39 -4.07 -0.22
CA ALA A 106 0.09 -2.76 0.36
C ALA A 106 0.21 -2.74 1.90
N ARG A 107 -0.14 -3.86 2.55
CA ARG A 107 0.03 -4.01 4.01
C ARG A 107 1.51 -4.16 4.38
N GLN A 108 2.25 -4.98 3.64
CA GLN A 108 3.67 -5.23 3.89
C GLN A 108 4.53 -3.98 3.75
N SER A 109 4.21 -3.09 2.81
CA SER A 109 4.93 -1.82 2.64
C SER A 109 4.81 -0.87 3.83
N GLN A 110 3.74 -0.97 4.63
CA GLN A 110 3.50 -0.11 5.80
C GLN A 110 4.15 -0.65 7.08
N LEU A 111 4.57 -1.92 7.10
CA LEU A 111 5.14 -2.55 8.31
C LEU A 111 6.43 -1.89 8.81
N PRO A 112 7.42 -1.53 7.96
CA PRO A 112 8.66 -0.93 8.43
C PRO A 112 8.43 0.37 9.22
N GLU A 113 7.62 1.29 8.69
CA GLU A 113 7.31 2.57 9.35
C GLU A 113 6.56 2.39 10.68
N LEU A 114 5.69 1.37 10.76
CA LEU A 114 4.93 1.10 11.97
C LEU A 114 5.79 0.43 13.05
N LEU A 115 6.80 -0.35 12.65
CA LEU A 115 7.77 -0.96 13.56
C LEU A 115 8.71 0.09 14.17
N ASP A 116 9.12 1.10 13.39
CA ASP A 116 9.95 2.23 13.85
C ASP A 116 9.25 3.07 14.91
N LYS A 117 7.92 3.20 14.83
CA LYS A 117 7.07 3.86 15.84
C LYS A 117 6.94 3.08 17.15
N ASN A 118 7.68 1.97 17.32
CA ASN A 118 7.67 1.11 18.50
C ASN A 118 6.28 0.56 18.90
N LEU A 119 5.37 0.42 17.93
CA LEU A 119 4.05 -0.18 18.17
C LEU A 119 4.16 -1.69 18.45
N SER A 120 3.25 -2.22 19.28
CA SER A 120 3.07 -3.66 19.48
C SER A 120 2.53 -4.32 18.22
N TYR A 121 2.84 -5.60 17.99
CA TYR A 121 2.27 -6.35 16.85
C TYR A 121 0.74 -6.38 16.91
N ALA A 122 0.15 -6.39 18.10
CA ALA A 122 -1.30 -6.31 18.29
C ALA A 122 -1.87 -4.96 17.85
N ASP A 123 -1.17 -3.85 18.11
CA ASP A 123 -1.61 -2.51 17.73
C ASP A 123 -1.43 -2.28 16.22
N ILE A 124 -0.36 -2.82 15.64
CA ILE A 124 -0.12 -2.84 14.19
C ILE A 124 -1.25 -3.61 13.48
N ALA A 125 -1.59 -4.80 14.00
CA ALA A 125 -2.67 -5.64 13.47
C ALA A 125 -4.02 -4.90 13.52
N TRP A 126 -4.33 -4.26 14.66
CA TRP A 126 -5.55 -3.45 14.82
C TRP A 126 -5.60 -2.28 13.84
N LYS A 127 -4.49 -1.56 13.66
CA LYS A 127 -4.41 -0.40 12.75
C LYS A 127 -4.55 -0.79 11.28
N LEU A 128 -4.03 -1.97 10.91
CA LEU A 128 -4.11 -2.51 9.55
C LEU A 128 -5.37 -3.34 9.30
N GLY A 129 -6.24 -3.51 10.31
CA GLY A 129 -7.48 -4.27 10.20
C GLY A 129 -7.26 -5.77 9.94
N VAL A 130 -6.15 -6.34 10.41
CA VAL A 130 -5.81 -7.76 10.21
C VAL A 130 -5.55 -8.47 11.54
N GLU A 131 -5.49 -9.79 11.49
CA GLU A 131 -5.11 -10.61 12.64
C GLU A 131 -3.59 -10.58 12.89
N VAL A 132 -3.17 -10.71 14.15
CA VAL A 132 -1.77 -10.72 14.57
C VAL A 132 -0.98 -11.84 13.89
N GLN A 133 -1.59 -13.00 13.63
CA GLN A 133 -0.95 -14.08 12.86
C GLN A 133 -0.57 -13.66 11.44
N THR A 134 -1.39 -12.84 10.79
CA THR A 134 -1.08 -12.29 9.46
C THR A 134 0.17 -11.42 9.51
N ILE A 135 0.32 -10.61 10.55
CA ILE A 135 1.52 -9.80 10.77
C ILE A 135 2.76 -10.70 10.97
N TYR A 136 2.66 -11.81 11.72
CA TYR A 136 3.78 -12.73 11.87
C TYR A 136 4.20 -13.37 10.54
N SER A 137 3.24 -13.78 9.72
CA SER A 137 3.53 -14.33 8.39
C SER A 137 4.22 -13.30 7.51
N ASP A 138 3.73 -12.06 7.50
CA ASP A 138 4.34 -10.97 6.74
C ASP A 138 5.77 -10.65 7.22
N LEU A 139 6.01 -10.62 8.53
CA LEU A 139 7.34 -10.39 9.09
C LEU A 139 8.32 -11.51 8.69
N ARG A 140 7.88 -12.77 8.71
CA ARG A 140 8.72 -13.91 8.26
C ARG A 140 9.07 -13.81 6.78
N GLU A 141 8.11 -13.45 5.95
CA GLU A 141 8.33 -13.29 4.51
C GLU A 141 9.26 -12.13 4.17
N LEU A 142 9.18 -11.04 4.94
CA LEU A 142 10.08 -9.88 4.82
C LEU A 142 11.46 -10.12 5.45
N GLY A 143 11.70 -11.27 6.07
CA GLY A 143 12.96 -11.59 6.74
C GLY A 143 13.23 -10.76 8.01
N ILE A 144 12.19 -10.17 8.60
CA ILE A 144 12.31 -9.33 9.81
C ILE A 144 12.23 -10.22 11.06
N GLU A 145 13.18 -10.06 11.97
CA GLU A 145 13.20 -10.82 13.21
C GLU A 145 11.97 -10.55 14.10
N ILE A 146 11.31 -11.64 14.49
CA ILE A 146 10.15 -11.58 15.38
C ILE A 146 10.63 -11.46 16.83
N LYS A 147 10.47 -10.28 17.42
CA LYS A 147 10.75 -10.04 18.84
C LYS A 147 9.55 -10.51 19.67
N LYS A 148 9.62 -11.73 20.23
CA LYS A 148 8.55 -12.37 21.03
C LYS A 148 7.99 -11.47 22.15
N GLY A 149 8.79 -10.54 22.69
CA GLY A 149 8.36 -9.56 23.70
C GLY A 149 7.35 -8.51 23.21
N LYS A 150 7.26 -8.23 21.90
CA LYS A 150 6.33 -7.25 21.31
C LYS A 150 4.93 -7.82 21.02
N ASN A 151 4.67 -9.09 21.37
CA ASN A 151 3.40 -9.77 21.12
C ASN A 151 2.28 -9.30 22.06
N LYS A 152 2.62 -8.97 23.31
CA LYS A 152 1.61 -8.49 24.25
C LYS A 152 1.13 -7.13 23.79
N ARG A 153 -0.19 -6.95 23.73
CA ARG A 153 -0.80 -5.63 23.62
C ARG A 153 -0.32 -4.83 24.83
N THR A 154 0.60 -3.91 24.60
CA THR A 154 1.04 -3.01 25.66
C THR A 154 -0.13 -2.08 25.92
N PRO A 155 -0.72 -2.08 27.13
CA PRO A 155 -1.71 -1.07 27.45
C PRO A 155 -1.08 0.29 27.15
N LYS A 156 -1.79 1.15 26.41
CA LYS A 156 -1.30 2.51 26.16
C LYS A 156 -0.92 3.13 27.50
N GLN A 157 0.35 3.49 27.64
CA GLN A 157 0.82 4.18 28.82
C GLN A 157 0.37 5.63 28.70
N TRP A 158 -0.55 6.02 29.57
CA TRP A 158 -0.97 7.41 29.69
C TRP A 158 0.19 8.24 30.22
N THR A 159 0.50 9.31 29.51
CA THR A 159 1.51 10.28 29.97
C THR A 159 0.88 11.28 30.94
N LYS A 160 1.69 11.88 31.83
CA LYS A 160 1.22 12.96 32.72
C LYS A 160 0.59 14.14 31.96
N LYS A 161 1.01 14.37 30.71
CA LYS A 161 0.45 15.40 29.83
C LYS A 161 -0.95 15.05 29.35
N GLU A 162 -1.16 13.79 28.94
CA GLU A 162 -2.49 13.28 28.55
C GLU A 162 -3.46 13.24 29.74
N ASP A 163 -2.96 12.91 30.94
CA ASP A 163 -3.74 12.98 32.19
C ASP A 163 -4.20 14.42 32.47
N ALA A 164 -3.29 15.39 32.41
CA ALA A 164 -3.62 16.81 32.62
C ALA A 164 -4.60 17.33 31.56
N PHE A 165 -4.44 16.92 30.30
CA PHE A 165 -5.35 17.26 29.22
C PHE A 165 -6.76 16.66 29.45
N LEU A 166 -6.83 15.39 29.86
CA LEU A 166 -8.09 14.72 30.18
C LEU A 166 -8.84 15.44 31.30
N VAL A 167 -8.14 15.82 32.38
CA VAL A 167 -8.71 16.57 33.51
C VAL A 167 -9.19 17.95 33.07
N ALA A 168 -8.39 18.68 32.31
CA ALA A 168 -8.74 20.02 31.82
C ALA A 168 -9.92 20.02 30.84
N GLU A 169 -10.05 19.03 29.96
CA GLU A 169 -11.19 18.94 29.05
C GLU A 169 -12.46 18.48 29.77
N ARG A 170 -12.35 17.58 30.76
CA ARG A 170 -13.49 17.17 31.58
C ARG A 170 -13.99 18.27 32.50
N SER A 171 -13.11 19.12 33.06
CA SER A 171 -13.52 20.29 33.83
C SER A 171 -14.26 21.33 33.00
N LYS A 172 -14.00 21.39 31.68
CA LYS A 172 -14.75 22.22 30.72
C LYS A 172 -16.08 21.59 30.28
N GLY A 173 -16.39 20.37 30.71
CA GLY A 173 -17.63 19.67 30.35
C GLY A 173 -17.60 18.91 29.02
N ALA A 174 -16.42 18.71 28.41
CA ALA A 174 -16.30 17.97 27.15
C ALA A 174 -16.76 16.51 27.30
N LYS A 175 -17.34 15.96 26.22
CA LYS A 175 -17.77 14.55 26.17
C LYS A 175 -16.58 13.63 25.90
N PHE A 176 -16.65 12.40 26.39
CA PHE A 176 -15.57 11.41 26.17
C PHE A 176 -15.30 11.13 24.69
N VAL A 177 -16.29 11.26 23.81
CA VAL A 177 -16.13 11.08 22.37
C VAL A 177 -15.22 12.16 21.77
N GLU A 178 -15.45 13.42 22.10
CA GLU A 178 -14.67 14.57 21.63
C GLU A 178 -13.21 14.49 22.11
N ILE A 179 -13.00 14.08 23.36
CA ILE A 179 -11.67 13.89 23.93
C ILE A 179 -10.95 12.71 23.23
N ALA A 180 -11.70 11.65 22.90
CA ALA A 180 -11.16 10.48 22.24
C ALA A 180 -10.73 10.76 20.80
N GLU A 181 -11.49 11.58 20.07
CA GLU A 181 -11.10 12.07 18.73
C GLU A 181 -9.80 12.86 18.80
N LYS A 182 -9.67 13.81 19.74
CA LYS A 182 -8.45 14.61 19.93
C LYS A 182 -7.23 13.77 20.30
N LEU A 183 -7.44 12.70 21.07
CA LEU A 183 -6.38 11.77 21.51
C LEU A 183 -6.15 10.60 20.54
N GLY A 184 -6.91 10.52 19.44
CA GLY A 184 -6.82 9.45 18.46
C GLY A 184 -7.09 8.05 19.03
N MET A 185 -8.04 7.94 19.96
CA MET A 185 -8.38 6.68 20.64
C MET A 185 -9.89 6.45 20.74
N ALA A 186 -10.28 5.28 21.24
CA ALA A 186 -11.69 4.96 21.46
C ALA A 186 -12.22 5.60 22.75
N SER A 187 -13.47 6.07 22.72
CA SER A 187 -14.14 6.74 23.85
C SER A 187 -14.16 5.92 25.13
N TYR A 188 -14.30 4.60 25.04
CA TYR A 188 -14.27 3.71 26.21
C TYR A 188 -12.91 3.68 26.92
N ASN A 189 -11.80 3.87 26.20
CA ASN A 189 -10.46 3.93 26.80
C ASN A 189 -10.30 5.21 27.63
N VAL A 190 -10.81 6.32 27.10
CA VAL A 190 -10.83 7.63 27.79
C VAL A 190 -11.68 7.54 29.07
N ALA A 191 -12.90 6.99 28.97
CA ALA A 191 -13.79 6.84 30.11
C ALA A 191 -13.19 5.91 31.19
N SER A 192 -12.65 4.75 30.79
CA SER A 192 -12.02 3.80 31.72
C SER A 192 -10.84 4.44 32.47
N HIS A 193 -10.03 5.24 31.77
CA HIS A 193 -8.90 5.92 32.39
C HIS A 193 -9.34 7.05 33.33
N TRP A 194 -10.35 7.84 32.95
CA TRP A 194 -10.96 8.86 33.80
C TRP A 194 -11.37 8.30 35.17
N TYR A 195 -12.08 7.18 35.20
CA TYR A 195 -12.47 6.53 36.46
C TYR A 195 -11.28 6.10 37.32
N LYS A 196 -10.15 5.72 36.71
CA LYS A 196 -8.91 5.37 37.44
C LYS A 196 -8.22 6.60 38.01
N VAL A 197 -8.22 7.72 37.29
CA VAL A 197 -7.67 9.00 37.75
C VAL A 197 -8.48 9.51 38.94
N CYS A 198 -9.81 9.60 38.83
CA CYS A 198 -10.67 10.02 39.93
C CYS A 198 -10.54 9.13 41.17
N LYS A 199 -10.41 7.80 40.98
CA LYS A 199 -10.19 6.86 42.09
C LYS A 199 -8.82 7.03 42.75
N ARG A 200 -7.79 7.44 42.00
CA ARG A 200 -6.47 7.77 42.57
C ARG A 200 -6.52 9.05 43.40
N GLU A 201 -7.18 10.09 42.89
CA GLU A 201 -7.34 11.37 43.60
C GLU A 201 -8.15 11.19 44.89
N ALA A 202 -9.29 10.49 44.82
CA ALA A 202 -10.11 10.19 46.00
C ALA A 202 -9.36 9.41 47.10
N ARG A 203 -8.43 8.52 46.72
CA ARG A 203 -7.57 7.81 47.68
C ARG A 203 -6.47 8.69 48.26
N HIS A 204 -5.99 9.66 47.49
CA HIS A 204 -4.94 10.58 47.94
C HIS A 204 -5.47 11.61 48.94
N ASP A 205 -6.75 11.97 48.84
CA ASP A 205 -7.43 12.85 49.80
C ASP A 205 -7.77 12.15 51.11
N GLN A 206 -8.05 10.84 51.08
CA GLN A 206 -8.31 10.04 52.29
C GLN A 206 -7.07 9.77 53.16
N VAL A 207 -5.86 9.91 52.62
CA VAL A 207 -4.60 9.70 53.37
C VAL A 207 -4.06 11.00 53.95
N LYS A 208 -4.66 12.15 53.60
CA LYS A 208 -4.26 13.49 54.07
C LYS A 208 -5.16 14.08 55.17
N ASN A 209 -6.23 13.38 55.54
CA ASN A 209 -7.09 13.67 56.69
C ASN A 209 -6.78 12.68 57.81
#